data_AF-A0A354D1D5-F1
#
_entry.id   AF-A0A354D1D5-F1
#
_cell.length_a   1.000
_cell.length_b   1.000
_cell.length_c   1.000
_cell.angle_alpha   90.00
_cell.angle_beta   90.00
_cell.angle_gamma   90.00
#
_symmetry.space_group_name_H-M   'P 1'
#
loop_
_entity.id
_entity.type
_entity.pdbx_description
1 polymer ?
#
loop_
_entity_poly.entity_id
_entity_poly.type
_entity_poly.pdbx_seq_one_letter_code
_entity_poly.pdbx_strand_id
1 'polypeptide(L)'
;RVKPQTGLHVSIIGMGFYKMLQKQRVPLLLRSTLSAVAILVFAVLSGAGVSTKRAVLMFLLLLFGGVIGRSYDSLTGLALAAIFLLWENPFVYAYTGFILSFLAVLGVDASVILLKSMDIQKGIREQICVSGCIQAFTIPVIAYCYFELPIYVIFINLLILPTTGAVLFLGILGGISGLLHPVLGFLPLQGAKGMLLLYQSLCQLFLKLPGAVWTTGKQRLQRLIFYYVVLAAILTWLWYGKKPQRKLKTELNNILENHRLKRIALTLFYLGLLTFSMQKEGKRFQIQVLDVGQGDGIYIESDAGTEIFVDGGSVDVSEVGKYRIQPFLKSRGVKEVDYWFVSHCDADHCNGLMELLEADVPIKHLVFSKYVLRDEAQEELVALAKRKGCQVLYVEEGECFRDASVRIQAIYPSEKSVEGERNADSLVLLLEHGNFHGLLTGDIGSEQEKKLIETYGEVCDSRNIDWYKAAHHGSKTSNSKELLDALQPKIATISCGQDNSYGHPGKEAVEHMQDVGAEIFQTTECGQISITQEDGKVCVRRLLKEKGVLGETDEKK
;
A
#
# COMPACT_ATOMS: atom_id res chain seq x y z
N ARG A 1 1.56 -9.42 38.56
CA ARG A 1 2.77 -9.14 37.76
C ARG A 1 2.45 -9.43 36.31
N VAL A 2 2.07 -8.39 35.56
CA VAL A 2 1.82 -8.48 34.12
C VAL A 2 3.15 -8.84 33.47
N LYS A 3 3.18 -9.91 32.68
CA LYS A 3 4.37 -10.26 31.90
C LYS A 3 4.55 -9.14 30.87
N PRO A 4 5.74 -8.56 30.69
CA PRO A 4 5.99 -7.74 29.52
C PRO A 4 5.85 -8.66 28.31
N GLN A 5 4.77 -8.50 27.53
CA GLN A 5 4.61 -9.18 26.24
C GLN A 5 5.30 -8.35 25.13
N THR A 6 6.43 -7.74 25.46
CA THR A 6 7.16 -6.83 24.57
C THR A 6 8.24 -7.65 23.87
N GLY A 7 7.88 -8.21 22.71
CA GLY A 7 8.71 -9.16 21.95
C GLY A 7 8.55 -10.58 22.47
N LEU A 8 7.70 -11.38 21.81
CA LEU A 8 7.46 -12.79 22.17
C LEU A 8 8.79 -13.56 22.27
N HIS A 9 9.69 -13.36 21.31
CA HIS A 9 11.02 -13.97 21.27
C HIS A 9 11.95 -13.49 22.40
N VAL A 10 11.96 -12.18 22.68
CA VAL A 10 12.74 -11.60 23.79
C VAL A 10 12.25 -12.12 25.14
N SER A 11 10.93 -12.27 25.27
CA SER A 11 10.32 -12.84 26.48
C SER A 11 10.63 -14.33 26.62
N ILE A 12 10.61 -15.10 25.53
CA ILE A 12 10.92 -16.54 25.56
C ILE A 12 12.40 -16.78 25.89
N ILE A 13 13.32 -16.10 25.19
CA ILE A 13 14.75 -16.26 25.39
C ILE A 13 15.18 -15.62 26.70
N GLY A 14 14.99 -14.31 26.86
CA GLY A 14 15.50 -13.55 28.00
C GLY A 14 14.84 -13.97 29.31
N MET A 15 13.51 -13.86 29.41
CA MET A 15 12.81 -14.20 30.66
C MET A 15 12.77 -15.72 30.91
N GLY A 16 12.75 -16.55 29.87
CA GLY A 16 12.86 -18.00 30.01
C GLY A 16 14.20 -18.42 30.59
N PHE A 17 15.30 -17.92 30.02
CA PHE A 17 16.66 -18.17 30.52
C PHE A 17 16.86 -17.61 31.93
N TYR A 18 16.41 -16.37 32.19
CA TYR A 18 16.43 -15.78 33.53
C TYR A 18 15.75 -16.66 34.58
N LYS A 19 14.57 -17.21 34.25
CA LYS A 19 13.81 -18.11 35.15
C LYS A 19 14.48 -19.47 35.32
N MET A 20 15.13 -19.99 34.28
CA MET A 20 15.90 -21.23 34.37
C MET A 20 17.04 -21.07 35.39
N LEU A 21 17.83 -19.99 35.27
CA LEU A 21 18.89 -19.66 36.23
C LEU A 21 18.33 -19.38 37.63
N GLN A 22 17.16 -18.76 37.73
CA GLN A 22 16.46 -18.58 39.01
C GLN A 22 16.10 -19.91 39.67
N LYS A 23 15.61 -20.91 38.91
CA LYS A 23 15.31 -22.25 39.42
C LYS A 23 16.58 -22.96 39.92
N GLN A 24 17.71 -22.72 39.26
CA GLN A 24 19.03 -23.22 39.67
C GLN A 24 19.66 -22.42 40.82
N ARG A 25 18.91 -21.48 41.44
CA ARG A 25 19.36 -20.64 42.56
C ARG A 25 20.59 -19.77 42.26
N VAL A 26 20.82 -19.43 41.00
CA VAL A 26 21.89 -18.50 40.59
C VAL A 26 21.62 -17.11 41.21
N PRO A 27 22.65 -16.43 41.77
CA PRO A 27 22.51 -15.11 42.37
C PRO A 27 21.88 -14.07 41.42
N LEU A 28 21.11 -13.12 41.98
CA LEU A 28 20.34 -12.13 41.21
C LEU A 28 21.20 -11.37 40.18
N LEU A 29 22.37 -10.90 40.59
CA LEU A 29 23.26 -10.14 39.71
C LEU A 29 23.74 -11.02 38.55
N LEU A 30 24.29 -12.20 38.87
CA LEU A 30 24.83 -13.13 37.88
C LEU A 30 23.76 -13.60 36.88
N ARG A 31 22.57 -13.98 37.35
CA ARG A 31 21.49 -14.39 36.44
C ARG A 31 20.98 -13.25 35.55
N SER A 32 20.97 -12.03 36.06
CA SER A 32 20.56 -10.84 35.29
C SER A 32 21.60 -10.54 34.21
N THR A 33 22.88 -10.56 34.55
CA THR A 33 23.98 -10.35 33.59
C THR A 33 23.99 -11.41 32.50
N LEU A 34 23.89 -12.70 32.86
CA LEU A 34 23.85 -13.80 31.88
C LEU A 34 22.63 -13.68 30.94
N SER A 35 21.47 -13.27 31.48
CA SER A 35 20.27 -13.05 30.66
C SER A 35 20.38 -11.82 29.76
N ALA A 36 21.06 -10.76 30.21
CA ALA A 36 21.36 -9.59 29.41
C ALA A 36 22.31 -9.94 28.25
N VAL A 37 23.36 -10.71 28.51
CA VAL A 37 24.29 -11.18 27.46
C VAL A 37 23.55 -12.05 26.44
N ALA A 38 22.76 -13.02 26.90
CA ALA A 38 21.99 -13.90 26.00
C ALA A 38 21.06 -13.11 25.06
N ILE A 39 20.39 -12.07 25.57
CA ILE A 39 19.50 -11.27 24.73
C ILE A 39 20.25 -10.32 23.78
N LEU A 40 21.42 -9.82 24.17
CA LEU A 40 22.26 -9.00 23.29
C LEU A 40 22.81 -9.85 22.14
N VAL A 41 23.25 -11.07 22.42
CA VAL A 41 23.66 -12.03 21.38
C VAL A 41 22.48 -12.32 20.43
N PHE A 42 21.28 -12.56 20.96
CA PHE A 42 20.08 -12.73 20.14
C PHE A 42 19.77 -11.49 19.27
N ALA A 43 19.95 -10.28 19.82
CA ALA A 43 19.74 -9.04 19.08
C ALA A 43 20.67 -8.95 17.87
N VAL A 44 21.94 -9.30 18.04
CA VAL A 44 22.94 -9.34 16.95
C VAL A 44 22.58 -10.42 15.93
N LEU A 45 22.27 -11.64 16.37
CA LEU A 45 21.92 -12.75 15.48
C LEU A 45 20.67 -12.49 14.64
N SER A 46 19.71 -11.73 15.17
CA SER A 46 18.48 -11.36 14.46
C SER A 46 18.61 -10.09 13.59
N GLY A 47 19.82 -9.55 13.43
CA GLY A 47 20.07 -8.35 12.61
C GLY A 47 19.67 -7.03 13.27
N ALA A 48 19.37 -7.03 14.58
CA ALA A 48 19.08 -5.84 15.39
C ALA A 48 18.05 -4.86 14.79
N GLY A 49 16.97 -5.37 14.19
CA GLY A 49 15.87 -4.54 13.71
C GLY A 49 15.24 -3.68 14.82
N VAL A 50 14.57 -2.59 14.45
CA VAL A 50 14.02 -1.58 15.40
C VAL A 50 13.14 -2.19 16.49
N SER A 51 12.24 -3.10 16.13
CA SER A 51 11.38 -3.82 17.07
C SER A 51 12.16 -4.67 18.09
N THR A 52 13.26 -5.29 17.64
CA THR A 52 14.16 -6.10 18.47
C THR A 52 14.95 -5.19 19.41
N LYS A 53 15.59 -4.12 18.90
CA LYS A 53 16.32 -3.15 19.73
C LYS A 53 15.45 -2.58 20.84
N ARG A 54 14.23 -2.14 20.52
CA ARG A 54 13.25 -1.68 21.53
C ARG A 54 12.98 -2.76 22.59
N ALA A 55 12.65 -3.99 22.17
CA ALA A 55 12.32 -5.06 23.11
C ALA A 55 13.52 -5.43 24.01
N VAL A 56 14.74 -5.43 23.46
CA VAL A 56 15.99 -5.65 24.20
C VAL A 56 16.20 -4.53 25.23
N LEU A 57 16.10 -3.26 24.83
CA LEU A 57 16.23 -2.12 25.75
C LEU A 57 15.23 -2.20 26.91
N MET A 58 13.97 -2.47 26.61
CA MET A 58 12.92 -2.65 27.62
C MET A 58 13.23 -3.82 28.56
N PHE A 59 13.74 -4.94 28.04
CA PHE A 59 14.15 -6.09 28.84
C PHE A 59 15.38 -5.81 29.71
N LEU A 60 16.38 -5.08 29.19
CA LEU A 60 17.54 -4.65 29.97
C LEU A 60 17.13 -3.71 31.12
N LEU A 61 16.21 -2.78 30.87
CA LEU A 61 15.62 -1.91 31.90
C LEU A 61 14.86 -2.70 32.97
N LEU A 62 14.13 -3.75 32.57
CA LEU A 62 13.47 -4.66 33.50
C LEU A 62 14.47 -5.39 34.41
N LEU A 63 15.56 -5.92 33.84
CA LEU A 63 16.62 -6.58 34.62
C LEU A 63 17.32 -5.59 35.55
N PHE A 64 17.69 -4.43 35.03
CA PHE A 64 18.34 -3.37 35.79
C PHE A 64 17.48 -2.91 36.97
N GLY A 65 16.19 -2.63 36.74
CA GLY A 65 15.21 -2.32 37.77
C GLY A 65 15.17 -3.38 38.87
N GLY A 66 15.17 -4.67 38.48
CA GLY A 66 15.21 -5.78 39.42
C GLY A 66 16.47 -5.82 40.29
N VAL A 67 17.64 -5.51 39.72
CA VAL A 67 18.93 -5.48 40.44
C VAL A 67 18.98 -4.32 41.45
N ILE A 68 18.49 -3.14 41.08
CA ILE A 68 18.46 -1.95 41.95
C ILE A 68 17.27 -1.93 42.93
N GLY A 69 16.42 -2.96 42.92
CA GLY A 69 15.26 -3.06 43.80
C GLY A 69 14.08 -2.15 43.42
N ARG A 70 14.01 -1.65 42.18
CA ARG A 70 12.89 -0.84 41.67
C ARG A 70 11.89 -1.68 40.87
N SER A 71 10.64 -1.22 40.85
CA SER A 71 9.60 -1.81 40.00
C SER A 71 9.75 -1.32 38.56
N TYR A 72 9.63 -2.25 37.61
CA TYR A 72 9.58 -1.93 36.19
C TYR A 72 8.20 -1.38 35.79
N ASP A 73 8.19 -0.27 35.07
CA ASP A 73 7.03 0.33 34.44
C ASP A 73 7.20 0.27 32.90
N SER A 74 6.23 -0.32 32.21
CA SER A 74 6.32 -0.58 30.77
C SER A 74 6.30 0.70 29.95
N LEU A 75 5.48 1.69 30.32
CA LEU A 75 5.37 2.97 29.61
C LEU A 75 6.65 3.78 29.73
N THR A 76 7.27 3.82 30.92
CA THR A 76 8.58 4.44 31.12
C THR A 76 9.67 3.73 30.30
N GLY A 77 9.65 2.39 30.31
CA GLY A 77 10.58 1.60 29.50
C GLY A 77 10.40 1.85 27.99
N LEU A 78 9.16 1.99 27.54
CA LEU A 78 8.83 2.31 26.15
C LEU A 78 9.32 3.72 25.78
N ALA A 79 9.08 4.73 26.63
CA ALA A 79 9.55 6.10 26.38
C ALA A 79 11.08 6.19 26.29
N LEU A 80 11.80 5.52 27.20
CA LEU A 80 13.27 5.43 27.13
C LEU A 80 13.72 4.74 25.84
N ALA A 81 13.09 3.63 25.46
CA ALA A 81 13.40 2.96 24.21
C ALA A 81 13.17 3.85 22.98
N ALA A 82 12.12 4.69 22.96
CA ALA A 82 11.91 5.68 21.90
C ALA A 82 13.06 6.68 21.85
N ILE A 83 13.44 7.26 22.99
CA ILE A 83 14.52 8.25 23.08
C ILE A 83 15.83 7.67 22.53
N PHE A 84 16.22 6.46 22.94
CA PHE A 84 17.44 5.81 22.46
C PHE A 84 17.40 5.53 20.95
N LEU A 85 16.28 5.06 20.41
CA LEU A 85 16.16 4.77 18.98
C LEU A 85 16.16 6.05 18.13
N LEU A 86 15.50 7.10 18.60
CA LEU A 86 15.49 8.41 17.93
C LEU A 86 16.85 9.11 18.02
N TRP A 87 17.58 8.90 19.12
CA TRP A 87 18.96 9.37 19.25
C TRP A 87 19.87 8.69 18.23
N GLU A 88 19.74 7.37 18.05
CA GLU A 88 20.53 6.62 17.06
C GLU A 88 20.21 7.04 15.63
N ASN A 89 18.92 7.19 15.30
CA ASN A 89 18.48 7.67 14.00
C ASN A 89 17.20 8.50 14.14
N PRO A 90 17.25 9.84 13.95
CA PRO A 90 16.08 10.68 14.10
C PRO A 90 14.99 10.36 13.08
N PHE A 91 15.31 9.80 11.91
CA PHE A 91 14.30 9.46 10.89
C PHE A 91 13.55 8.16 11.17
N VAL A 92 13.91 7.42 12.24
CA VAL A 92 13.24 6.16 12.58
C VAL A 92 11.76 6.33 12.95
N TYR A 93 11.32 7.56 13.29
CA TYR A 93 9.89 7.83 13.54
C TYR A 93 9.02 7.56 12.31
N ALA A 94 9.56 7.74 11.10
CA ALA A 94 8.84 7.52 9.84
C ALA A 94 8.81 6.03 9.44
N TYR A 95 9.65 5.20 10.08
CA TYR A 95 9.70 3.77 9.80
C TYR A 95 8.46 3.07 10.39
N THR A 96 7.67 2.39 9.57
CA THR A 96 6.44 1.70 10.02
C THR A 96 6.72 0.66 11.09
N GLY A 97 7.87 -0.03 11.01
CA GLY A 97 8.31 -0.99 12.02
C GLY A 97 8.57 -0.36 13.39
N PHE A 98 8.91 0.92 13.47
CA PHE A 98 8.95 1.67 14.74
C PHE A 98 7.53 1.91 15.24
N ILE A 99 6.70 2.57 14.41
CA ILE A 99 5.34 2.98 14.78
C ILE A 99 4.50 1.79 15.27
N LEU A 100 4.42 0.71 14.47
CA LEU A 100 3.62 -0.47 14.78
C LEU A 100 4.09 -1.19 16.04
N SER A 101 5.40 -1.23 16.27
CA SER A 101 5.97 -1.87 17.46
C SER A 101 5.56 -1.15 18.73
N PHE A 102 5.71 0.18 18.75
CA PHE A 102 5.35 1.02 19.89
C PHE A 102 3.84 0.99 20.16
N LEU A 103 3.02 1.11 19.11
CA LEU A 103 1.56 1.00 19.20
C LEU A 103 1.11 -0.36 19.74
N ALA A 104 1.76 -1.46 19.34
CA ALA A 104 1.43 -2.78 19.86
C ALA A 104 1.66 -2.88 21.38
N VAL A 105 2.72 -2.25 21.91
CA VAL A 105 2.98 -2.24 23.37
C VAL A 105 1.97 -1.36 24.10
N LEU A 106 1.64 -0.19 23.54
CA LEU A 106 0.56 0.63 24.09
C LEU A 106 -0.77 -0.12 24.11
N GLY A 107 -1.07 -0.91 23.07
CA GLY A 107 -2.22 -1.81 23.04
C GLY A 107 -2.19 -2.90 24.12
N VAL A 108 -1.02 -3.51 24.38
CA VAL A 108 -0.85 -4.45 25.50
C VAL A 108 -1.09 -3.76 26.84
N ASP A 109 -0.54 -2.57 27.07
CA ASP A 109 -0.74 -1.84 28.32
C ASP A 109 -2.21 -1.40 28.49
N ALA A 110 -2.87 -0.96 27.41
CA ALA A 110 -4.29 -0.65 27.38
C ALA A 110 -5.17 -1.87 27.69
N SER A 111 -4.77 -3.07 27.25
CA SER A 111 -5.50 -4.31 27.56
C SER A 111 -5.57 -4.57 29.07
N VAL A 112 -4.57 -4.16 29.86
CA VAL A 112 -4.59 -4.30 31.33
C VAL A 112 -5.72 -3.47 31.94
N ILE A 113 -5.99 -2.28 31.38
CA ILE A 113 -7.12 -1.43 31.80
C ILE A 113 -8.43 -2.17 31.50
N LEU A 114 -8.56 -2.70 30.28
CA LEU A 114 -9.78 -3.37 29.83
C LEU A 114 -10.08 -4.65 30.65
N LEU A 115 -9.10 -5.53 30.79
CA LEU A 115 -9.19 -6.77 31.58
C LEU A 115 -9.65 -6.50 33.01
N LYS A 116 -9.08 -5.49 33.67
CA LYS A 116 -9.45 -5.08 35.04
C LYS A 116 -10.82 -4.41 35.11
N SER A 117 -11.26 -3.72 34.06
CA SER A 117 -12.54 -3.01 34.03
C SER A 117 -13.73 -3.92 33.74
N MET A 118 -13.48 -5.05 33.06
CA MET A 118 -14.48 -6.02 32.62
C MET A 118 -14.46 -7.35 33.39
N ASP A 119 -13.56 -7.47 34.38
CA ASP A 119 -13.34 -8.69 35.17
C ASP A 119 -13.15 -9.95 34.31
N ILE A 120 -12.35 -9.81 33.24
CA ILE A 120 -12.08 -10.90 32.32
C ILE A 120 -11.12 -11.88 32.99
N GLN A 121 -11.59 -13.11 33.22
CA GLN A 121 -10.78 -14.18 33.78
C GLN A 121 -9.64 -14.61 32.84
N LYS A 122 -8.58 -15.14 33.44
CA LYS A 122 -7.42 -15.67 32.71
C LYS A 122 -7.82 -16.83 31.80
N GLY A 123 -7.22 -16.88 30.61
CA GLY A 123 -7.45 -17.93 29.63
C GLY A 123 -7.61 -17.37 28.22
N ILE A 124 -8.43 -18.03 27.40
CA ILE A 124 -8.64 -17.66 25.99
C ILE A 124 -9.23 -16.24 25.88
N ARG A 125 -10.15 -15.86 26.78
CA ARG A 125 -10.76 -14.52 26.79
C ARG A 125 -9.75 -13.40 27.03
N GLU A 126 -8.75 -13.63 27.89
CA GLU A 126 -7.64 -12.69 28.13
C GLU A 126 -6.83 -12.50 26.84
N GLN A 127 -6.50 -13.59 26.16
CA GLN A 127 -5.73 -13.55 24.90
C GLN A 127 -6.47 -12.80 23.79
N ILE A 128 -7.77 -13.05 23.64
CA ILE A 128 -8.62 -12.33 22.68
C ILE A 128 -8.66 -10.84 23.02
N CYS A 129 -8.82 -10.48 24.30
CA CYS A 129 -8.83 -9.09 24.75
C CYS A 129 -7.50 -8.38 24.45
N VAL A 130 -6.36 -9.01 24.77
CA VAL A 130 -5.03 -8.46 24.49
C VAL A 130 -4.83 -8.27 22.99
N SER A 131 -5.16 -9.28 22.18
CA SER A 131 -5.07 -9.22 20.71
C SER A 131 -5.94 -8.10 20.14
N GLY A 132 -7.18 -7.99 20.61
CA GLY A 132 -8.10 -6.92 20.20
C GLY A 132 -7.56 -5.52 20.53
N CYS A 133 -6.96 -5.33 21.70
CA CYS A 133 -6.36 -4.04 22.06
C CYS A 133 -5.13 -3.72 21.20
N ILE A 134 -4.25 -4.69 20.93
CA ILE A 134 -3.14 -4.49 19.99
C ILE A 134 -3.67 -4.02 18.63
N GLN A 135 -4.70 -4.70 18.11
CA GLN A 135 -5.30 -4.37 16.82
C GLN A 135 -5.99 -3.00 16.79
N ALA A 136 -6.68 -2.62 17.87
CA ALA A 136 -7.26 -1.28 17.98
C ALA A 136 -6.18 -0.19 17.87
N PHE A 137 -4.96 -0.47 18.32
CA PHE A 137 -3.85 0.47 18.18
C PHE A 137 -3.16 0.37 16.81
N THR A 138 -3.06 -0.81 16.18
CA THR A 138 -2.28 -0.99 14.95
C THR A 138 -3.08 -0.88 13.65
N ILE A 139 -4.35 -1.33 13.61
CA ILE A 139 -5.18 -1.36 12.38
C ILE A 139 -5.26 0.00 11.67
N PRO A 140 -5.54 1.13 12.35
CA PRO A 140 -5.65 2.42 11.68
C PRO A 140 -4.36 2.83 10.97
N VAL A 141 -3.20 2.53 11.57
CA VAL A 141 -1.89 2.81 10.97
C VAL A 141 -1.57 1.82 9.85
N ILE A 142 -1.95 0.55 9.99
CA ILE A 142 -1.81 -0.43 8.90
C ILE A 142 -2.63 0.03 7.68
N ALA A 143 -3.89 0.43 7.88
CA ALA A 143 -4.73 0.97 6.82
C ALA A 143 -4.15 2.26 6.22
N TYR A 144 -3.57 3.14 7.04
CA TYR A 144 -2.97 4.39 6.57
C TYR A 144 -1.68 4.16 5.75
N CYS A 145 -0.83 3.21 6.15
CA CYS A 145 0.48 2.98 5.53
C CYS A 145 0.45 2.00 4.36
N TYR A 146 -0.38 0.96 4.45
CA TYR A 146 -0.43 -0.13 3.46
C TYR A 146 -1.72 -0.13 2.63
N PHE A 147 -2.71 0.68 3.01
CA PHE A 147 -4.03 0.77 2.36
C PHE A 147 -4.82 -0.54 2.31
N GLU A 148 -4.39 -1.56 3.06
CA GLU A 148 -4.96 -2.91 3.08
C GLU A 148 -5.12 -3.40 4.51
N LEU A 149 -6.19 -4.17 4.75
CA LEU A 149 -6.45 -4.82 6.02
C LEU A 149 -6.67 -6.32 5.82
N PRO A 150 -5.81 -7.19 6.38
CA PRO A 150 -6.05 -8.63 6.37
C PRO A 150 -7.14 -8.98 7.38
N ILE A 151 -8.34 -9.31 6.90
CA ILE A 151 -9.53 -9.53 7.75
C ILE A 151 -9.34 -10.74 8.66
N TYR A 152 -8.77 -11.82 8.14
CA TYR A 152 -8.64 -13.09 8.87
C TYR A 152 -7.39 -13.18 9.78
N VAL A 153 -6.64 -12.08 9.95
CA VAL A 153 -5.36 -12.08 10.68
C VAL A 153 -5.49 -12.55 12.13
N ILE A 154 -6.63 -12.30 12.79
CA ILE A 154 -6.90 -12.77 14.17
C ILE A 154 -6.83 -14.30 14.23
N PHE A 155 -7.50 -14.97 13.29
CA PHE A 155 -7.59 -16.43 13.25
C PHE A 155 -6.25 -17.05 12.89
N ILE A 156 -5.55 -16.46 11.92
CA ILE A 156 -4.20 -16.87 11.52
C ILE A 156 -3.24 -16.76 12.71
N ASN A 157 -3.25 -15.63 13.42
CA ASN A 157 -2.40 -15.41 14.60
C ASN A 157 -2.71 -16.37 15.74
N LEU A 158 -3.97 -16.80 15.91
CA LEU A 158 -4.33 -17.79 16.92
C LEU A 158 -3.68 -19.17 16.65
N LEU A 159 -3.48 -19.53 15.37
CA LEU A 159 -2.84 -20.78 14.97
C LEU A 159 -1.31 -20.67 14.97
N ILE A 160 -0.77 -19.55 14.48
CA ILE A 160 0.67 -19.36 14.30
C ILE A 160 1.38 -19.00 15.61
N LEU A 161 0.89 -17.99 16.35
CA LEU A 161 1.62 -17.45 17.51
C LEU A 161 1.99 -18.50 18.58
N PRO A 162 1.13 -19.48 18.93
CA PRO A 162 1.50 -20.51 19.92
C PRO A 162 2.69 -21.37 19.50
N THR A 163 2.92 -21.56 18.19
CA THR A 163 3.97 -22.44 17.66
C THR A 163 5.25 -21.70 17.31
N THR A 164 5.24 -20.36 17.20
CA THR A 164 6.44 -19.55 16.89
C THR A 164 7.61 -19.75 17.86
N GLY A 165 7.33 -20.03 19.14
CA GLY A 165 8.36 -20.35 20.13
C GLY A 165 9.10 -21.65 19.82
N ALA A 166 8.41 -22.65 19.26
CA ALA A 166 9.00 -23.91 18.84
C ALA A 166 9.89 -23.71 17.60
N VAL A 167 9.44 -22.91 16.62
CA VAL A 167 10.25 -22.56 15.44
C VAL A 167 11.55 -21.87 15.85
N LEU A 168 11.46 -20.88 16.74
CA LEU A 168 12.62 -20.19 17.28
C LEU A 168 13.58 -21.15 17.99
N PHE A 169 13.06 -22.06 18.82
CA PHE A 169 13.88 -23.05 19.53
C PHE A 169 14.58 -24.00 18.57
N LEU A 170 13.87 -24.54 17.58
CA LEU A 170 14.45 -25.42 16.55
C LEU A 170 15.51 -24.71 15.71
N GLY A 171 15.29 -23.43 15.38
CA GLY A 171 16.27 -22.60 14.67
C GLY A 171 17.54 -22.38 15.47
N ILE A 172 17.43 -22.00 16.75
CA ILE A 172 18.59 -21.83 17.64
C ILE A 172 19.31 -23.16 17.85
N LEU A 173 18.56 -24.24 18.13
CA LEU A 173 19.11 -25.57 18.34
C LEU A 173 19.88 -26.04 17.11
N GLY A 174 19.27 -25.92 15.92
CA GLY A 174 19.87 -26.30 14.65
C GLY A 174 21.10 -25.46 14.28
N GLY A 175 21.08 -24.16 14.59
CA GLY A 175 22.24 -23.29 14.42
C GLY A 175 23.41 -23.71 15.31
N ILE A 176 23.16 -23.92 16.61
CA ILE A 176 24.19 -24.33 17.57
C ILE A 176 24.71 -25.74 17.25
N SER A 177 23.85 -26.70 16.96
CA SER A 177 24.27 -28.06 16.63
C SER A 177 24.98 -28.13 15.28
N GLY A 178 24.61 -27.27 14.33
CA GLY A 178 25.30 -27.12 13.04
C GLY A 178 26.74 -26.64 13.17
N LEU A 179 27.06 -25.83 14.20
CA LEU A 179 28.45 -25.43 14.50
C LEU A 179 29.31 -26.62 14.94
N LEU A 180 28.70 -27.64 15.56
CA LEU A 180 29.39 -28.86 15.97
C LEU A 180 29.54 -29.83 14.80
N HIS A 181 28.44 -30.06 14.06
CA HIS A 181 28.45 -30.91 12.86
C HIS A 181 27.22 -30.61 11.97
N PRO A 182 27.37 -30.45 10.64
CA PRO A 182 26.26 -30.10 9.74
C PRO A 182 25.05 -31.04 9.81
N VAL A 183 25.29 -32.36 9.98
CA VAL A 183 24.22 -33.37 10.10
C VAL A 183 23.39 -33.19 11.39
N LEU A 184 24.01 -32.74 12.49
CA LEU A 184 23.30 -32.47 13.74
C LEU A 184 22.43 -31.21 13.66
N GLY A 185 22.82 -30.25 12.82
CA GLY A 185 22.01 -29.08 12.47
C GLY A 185 20.82 -29.40 11.56
N PHE A 186 20.96 -30.41 10.70
CA PHE A 186 19.97 -30.74 9.68
C PHE A 186 18.59 -31.06 10.24
N LEU A 187 18.48 -31.97 11.23
CA LEU A 187 17.18 -32.42 11.75
C LEU A 187 16.35 -31.29 12.39
N PRO A 188 16.88 -30.47 13.32
CA PRO A 188 16.14 -29.33 13.87
C PRO A 188 15.75 -28.30 12.80
N LEU A 189 16.65 -28.01 11.85
CA LEU A 189 16.38 -27.04 10.78
C LEU A 189 15.29 -27.54 9.82
N GLN A 190 15.23 -28.85 9.51
CA GLN A 190 14.12 -29.40 8.75
C GLN A 190 12.79 -29.30 9.50
N GLY A 191 12.80 -29.51 10.82
CA GLY A 191 11.62 -29.28 11.66
C GLY A 191 11.14 -27.82 11.59
N ALA A 192 12.07 -26.85 11.69
CA ALA A 192 11.77 -25.44 11.55
C ALA A 192 11.24 -25.10 10.14
N LYS A 193 11.87 -25.64 9.08
CA LYS A 193 11.40 -25.48 7.70
C LYS A 193 9.98 -26.02 7.51
N GLY A 194 9.68 -27.20 8.03
CA GLY A 194 8.34 -27.80 7.95
C GLY A 194 7.27 -26.92 8.61
N MET A 195 7.57 -26.34 9.77
CA MET A 195 6.66 -25.39 10.43
C MET A 195 6.49 -24.09 9.62
N LEU A 196 7.56 -23.55 9.04
CA LEU A 196 7.47 -22.35 8.19
C LEU A 196 6.67 -22.62 6.91
N LEU A 197 6.84 -23.78 6.28
CA LEU A 197 6.03 -24.19 5.14
C LEU A 197 4.56 -24.35 5.53
N LEU A 198 4.27 -24.92 6.70
CA LEU A 198 2.91 -24.98 7.24
C LEU A 198 2.32 -23.57 7.41
N TYR A 199 3.08 -22.61 7.95
CA TYR A 199 2.64 -21.22 8.07
C TYR A 199 2.33 -20.61 6.71
N GLN A 200 3.21 -20.83 5.73
CA GLN A 200 3.01 -20.35 4.35
C GLN A 200 1.74 -20.94 3.73
N SER A 201 1.53 -22.25 3.86
CA SER A 201 0.34 -22.93 3.34
C SER A 201 -0.94 -22.44 4.04
N LEU A 202 -0.90 -22.23 5.35
CA LEU A 202 -2.03 -21.65 6.09
C LEU A 202 -2.35 -20.24 5.60
N CYS A 203 -1.35 -19.36 5.46
CA CYS A 203 -1.57 -18.01 4.93
C CYS A 203 -2.16 -18.04 3.51
N GLN A 204 -1.63 -18.88 2.62
CA GLN A 204 -2.15 -19.04 1.26
C GLN A 204 -3.59 -19.56 1.24
N LEU A 205 -3.95 -20.49 2.12
CA LEU A 205 -5.31 -20.98 2.24
C LEU A 205 -6.28 -19.87 2.66
N PHE A 206 -5.90 -19.06 3.65
CA PHE A 206 -6.72 -17.94 4.11
C PHE A 206 -6.82 -16.81 3.07
N LEU A 207 -5.79 -16.59 2.25
CA LEU A 207 -5.83 -15.61 1.16
C LEU A 207 -6.84 -15.98 0.05
N LYS A 208 -7.15 -17.26 -0.11
CA LYS A 208 -8.18 -17.73 -1.05
C LYS A 208 -9.62 -17.50 -0.56
N LEU A 209 -9.80 -17.15 0.72
CA LEU A 209 -11.12 -16.86 1.25
C LEU A 209 -11.65 -15.53 0.70
N PRO A 210 -12.96 -15.42 0.45
CA PRO A 210 -13.54 -14.17 -0.02
C PRO A 210 -13.27 -13.05 1.00
N GLY A 211 -12.80 -11.91 0.50
CA GLY A 211 -12.48 -10.74 1.31
C GLY A 211 -11.29 -10.92 2.25
N ALA A 212 -10.36 -11.84 1.98
CA ALA A 212 -9.20 -12.07 2.84
C ALA A 212 -8.36 -10.82 3.12
N VAL A 213 -8.22 -9.99 2.09
CA VAL A 213 -7.61 -8.67 2.18
C VAL A 213 -8.66 -7.65 1.75
N TRP A 214 -8.82 -6.61 2.57
CA TRP A 214 -9.68 -5.48 2.25
C TRP A 214 -8.85 -4.27 1.89
N THR A 215 -8.90 -3.85 0.62
CA THR A 215 -8.30 -2.59 0.18
C THR A 215 -9.16 -1.41 0.67
N THR A 216 -8.60 -0.65 1.61
CA THR A 216 -9.25 0.49 2.28
C THR A 216 -9.14 1.80 1.52
N GLY A 217 -8.11 1.96 0.69
CA GLY A 217 -7.76 3.26 0.13
C GLY A 217 -7.03 4.17 1.12
N LYS A 218 -6.59 5.32 0.63
CA LYS A 218 -5.84 6.33 1.40
C LYS A 218 -6.75 6.96 2.45
N GLN A 219 -6.38 6.75 3.71
CA GLN A 219 -7.09 7.35 4.83
C GLN A 219 -6.63 8.79 5.04
N ARG A 220 -7.57 9.72 5.22
CA ARG A 220 -7.24 11.11 5.56
C ARG A 220 -6.59 11.16 6.95
N LEU A 221 -5.52 11.92 7.12
CA LEU A 221 -4.82 12.04 8.41
C LEU A 221 -5.74 12.53 9.55
N GLN A 222 -6.66 13.44 9.24
CA GLN A 222 -7.66 13.94 10.19
C GLN A 222 -8.51 12.80 10.78
N ARG A 223 -8.85 11.80 9.94
CA ARG A 223 -9.59 10.62 10.39
C ARG A 223 -8.77 9.81 11.40
N LEU A 224 -7.50 9.56 11.08
CA LEU A 224 -6.58 8.86 11.98
C LEU A 224 -6.46 9.56 13.34
N ILE A 225 -6.31 10.89 13.35
CA ILE A 225 -6.22 11.69 14.58
C ILE A 225 -7.51 11.56 15.39
N PHE A 226 -8.67 11.78 14.75
CA PHE A 226 -9.97 11.67 15.41
C PHE A 226 -10.16 10.30 16.07
N TYR A 227 -9.77 9.23 15.37
CA TYR A 227 -9.82 7.87 15.89
C TYR A 227 -9.02 7.73 17.21
N TYR A 228 -7.76 8.16 17.24
CA TYR A 228 -6.94 8.03 18.45
C TYR A 228 -7.42 8.92 19.60
N VAL A 229 -8.02 10.08 19.31
CA VAL A 229 -8.66 10.92 20.32
C VAL A 229 -9.85 10.20 20.96
N VAL A 230 -10.71 9.57 20.15
CA VAL A 230 -11.84 8.77 20.66
C VAL A 230 -11.35 7.56 21.46
N LEU A 231 -10.34 6.84 20.97
CA LEU A 231 -9.73 5.72 21.68
C LEU A 231 -9.19 6.14 23.05
N ALA A 232 -8.46 7.26 23.11
CA ALA A 232 -7.93 7.81 24.36
C ALA A 232 -9.05 8.23 25.32
N ALA A 233 -10.12 8.85 24.82
CA ALA A 233 -11.29 9.22 25.62
C ALA A 233 -11.98 7.99 26.23
N ILE A 234 -12.15 6.90 25.46
CA ILE A 234 -12.74 5.64 25.94
C ILE A 234 -11.86 5.00 27.01
N LEU A 235 -10.55 4.89 26.77
CA LEU A 235 -9.62 4.32 27.75
C LEU A 235 -9.61 5.13 29.05
N THR A 236 -9.68 6.45 28.93
CA THR A 236 -9.76 7.38 30.07
C THR A 236 -11.07 7.20 30.83
N TRP A 237 -12.21 7.09 30.14
CA TRP A 237 -13.52 6.82 30.74
C TRP A 237 -13.55 5.47 31.48
N LEU A 238 -13.00 4.41 30.87
CA LEU A 238 -12.88 3.09 31.49
C LEU A 238 -11.99 3.11 32.74
N TRP A 239 -10.94 3.94 32.72
CA TRP A 239 -10.03 4.12 33.85
C TRP A 239 -10.67 4.89 35.02
N TYR A 240 -11.38 5.99 34.73
CA TYR A 240 -12.03 6.83 35.74
C TYR A 240 -13.36 6.29 36.28
N GLY A 241 -14.07 5.43 35.53
CA GLY A 241 -15.32 4.77 35.95
C GLY A 241 -15.18 3.80 37.13
N LYS A 242 -14.10 3.91 37.90
CA LYS A 242 -13.72 3.08 39.05
C LYS A 242 -13.70 3.81 40.39
N LYS A 243 -14.11 5.09 40.48
CA LYS A 243 -14.31 5.70 41.80
C LYS A 243 -15.43 4.94 42.55
N PRO A 244 -15.16 4.40 43.75
CA PRO A 244 -16.12 3.56 44.45
C PRO A 244 -17.27 4.44 44.97
N GLN A 245 -18.41 4.41 44.29
CA GLN A 245 -19.65 4.92 44.86
C GLN A 245 -20.09 3.95 45.97
N ARG A 246 -20.17 4.47 47.19
CA ARG A 246 -20.55 3.77 48.42
C ARG A 246 -21.95 3.13 48.30
N LYS A 247 -22.01 1.84 48.64
CA LYS A 247 -23.10 1.00 49.19
C LYS A 247 -24.54 1.51 49.03
N LEU A 248 -25.37 0.77 48.28
CA LEU A 248 -26.61 0.12 48.77
C LEU A 248 -27.26 -0.71 47.65
N LYS A 249 -27.52 -2.01 47.93
CA LYS A 249 -28.44 -3.05 47.38
C LYS A 249 -29.02 -3.02 45.95
N THR A 250 -28.91 -1.92 45.21
CA THR A 250 -29.12 -1.77 43.75
C THR A 250 -27.89 -2.22 42.94
N GLU A 251 -26.92 -2.88 43.58
CA GLU A 251 -25.58 -3.14 43.02
C GLU A 251 -25.58 -4.15 41.88
N LEU A 252 -26.42 -5.19 41.88
CA LEU A 252 -26.35 -6.22 40.84
C LEU A 252 -26.81 -5.69 39.47
N ASN A 253 -27.93 -4.93 39.44
CA ASN A 253 -28.44 -4.31 38.22
C ASN A 253 -27.52 -3.17 37.76
N ASN A 254 -27.00 -2.33 38.66
CA ASN A 254 -26.07 -1.26 38.30
C ASN A 254 -24.71 -1.81 37.81
N ILE A 255 -24.22 -2.92 38.35
CA ILE A 255 -23.00 -3.60 37.87
C ILE A 255 -23.26 -4.22 36.49
N LEU A 256 -24.37 -4.94 36.31
CA LEU A 256 -24.74 -5.53 35.02
C LEU A 256 -24.98 -4.47 33.95
N GLU A 257 -25.64 -3.36 34.27
CA GLU A 257 -25.83 -2.21 33.37
C GLU A 257 -24.52 -1.52 33.02
N ASN A 258 -23.63 -1.29 33.99
CA ASN A 258 -22.33 -0.66 33.74
C ASN A 258 -21.41 -1.55 32.88
N HIS A 259 -21.43 -2.88 33.08
CA HIS A 259 -20.75 -3.82 32.18
C HIS A 259 -21.43 -3.97 30.82
N ARG A 260 -22.75 -3.79 30.71
CA ARG A 260 -23.46 -3.76 29.42
C ARG A 260 -23.12 -2.48 28.65
N LEU A 261 -23.14 -1.32 29.28
CA LEU A 261 -22.76 -0.03 28.68
C LEU A 261 -21.32 -0.01 28.20
N LYS A 262 -20.37 -0.53 28.99
CA LYS A 262 -18.97 -0.67 28.56
C LYS A 262 -18.80 -1.61 27.37
N ARG A 263 -19.54 -2.73 27.34
CA ARG A 263 -19.55 -3.66 26.20
C ARG A 263 -20.15 -2.99 24.96
N ILE A 264 -21.27 -2.30 25.09
CA ILE A 264 -21.91 -1.57 23.99
C ILE A 264 -20.97 -0.48 23.47
N ALA A 265 -20.35 0.33 24.33
CA ALA A 265 -19.39 1.35 23.92
C ALA A 265 -18.17 0.77 23.20
N LEU A 266 -17.63 -0.36 23.68
CA LEU A 266 -16.51 -1.05 23.03
C LEU A 266 -16.93 -1.67 21.68
N THR A 267 -18.10 -2.30 21.62
CA THR A 267 -18.66 -2.86 20.37
C THR A 267 -18.95 -1.75 19.36
N LEU A 268 -19.52 -0.62 19.79
CA LEU A 268 -19.73 0.55 18.95
C LEU A 268 -18.42 1.20 18.52
N PHE A 269 -17.37 1.15 19.35
CA PHE A 269 -16.04 1.62 18.99
C PHE A 269 -15.37 0.71 17.94
N TYR A 270 -15.45 -0.62 18.09
CA TYR A 270 -14.96 -1.56 17.07
C TYR A 270 -15.78 -1.51 15.78
N LEU A 271 -17.10 -1.33 15.89
CA LEU A 271 -17.96 -1.13 14.73
C LEU A 271 -17.69 0.23 14.06
N GLY A 272 -17.41 1.26 14.86
CA GLY A 272 -16.92 2.56 14.43
C GLY A 272 -15.59 2.45 13.70
N LEU A 273 -14.61 1.71 14.23
CA LEU A 273 -13.33 1.44 13.59
C LEU A 273 -13.50 0.79 12.20
N LEU A 274 -14.36 -0.23 12.11
CA LEU A 274 -14.63 -0.92 10.85
C LEU A 274 -15.32 -0.01 9.85
N THR A 275 -16.40 0.68 10.24
CA THR A 275 -17.15 1.57 9.35
C THR A 275 -16.36 2.81 8.93
N PHE A 276 -15.52 3.35 9.83
CA PHE A 276 -14.65 4.50 9.58
C PHE A 276 -13.50 4.20 8.62
N SER A 277 -12.96 2.98 8.67
CA SER A 277 -11.91 2.52 7.74
C SER A 277 -12.46 2.09 6.38
N MET A 278 -13.78 1.94 6.24
CA MET A 278 -14.46 1.46 5.04
C MET A 278 -15.15 2.56 4.23
N GLN A 279 -15.07 3.83 4.65
CA GLN A 279 -15.72 4.93 3.94
C GLN A 279 -14.90 5.32 2.70
N LYS A 280 -15.23 4.69 1.56
CA LYS A 280 -14.73 5.04 0.23
C LYS A 280 -15.15 6.49 -0.08
N GLU A 281 -14.24 7.31 -0.59
CA GLU A 281 -14.66 8.57 -1.20
C GLU A 281 -15.57 8.22 -2.39
N GLY A 282 -16.59 9.04 -2.64
CA GLY A 282 -17.50 8.79 -3.76
C GLY A 282 -16.69 8.64 -5.06
N LYS A 283 -17.03 7.64 -5.87
CA LYS A 283 -16.42 7.47 -7.18
C LYS A 283 -16.78 8.67 -8.05
N ARG A 284 -15.78 9.20 -8.74
CA ARG A 284 -15.90 10.40 -9.58
C ARG A 284 -14.97 10.25 -10.75
N PHE A 285 -15.34 10.80 -11.89
CA PHE A 285 -14.49 10.84 -13.05
C PHE A 285 -13.18 11.55 -12.74
N GLN A 286 -12.08 10.83 -12.96
CA GLN A 286 -10.75 11.38 -12.79
C GLN A 286 -9.74 10.60 -13.64
N ILE A 287 -8.71 11.31 -14.06
CA ILE A 287 -7.56 10.77 -14.78
C ILE A 287 -6.34 11.06 -13.93
N GLN A 288 -5.46 10.07 -13.79
CA GLN A 288 -4.23 10.14 -13.04
C GLN A 288 -3.10 9.72 -13.97
N VAL A 289 -2.27 10.66 -14.38
CA VAL A 289 -1.02 10.38 -15.08
C VAL A 289 0.05 10.18 -14.00
N LEU A 290 0.51 8.95 -13.83
CA LEU A 290 1.46 8.59 -12.80
C LEU A 290 2.87 9.01 -13.24
N ASP A 291 3.64 9.54 -12.30
CA ASP A 291 5.10 9.62 -12.48
C ASP A 291 5.66 8.19 -12.35
N VAL A 292 5.91 7.55 -13.48
CA VAL A 292 6.54 6.23 -13.58
C VAL A 292 8.02 6.31 -13.94
N GLY A 293 8.57 7.51 -14.16
CA GLY A 293 9.87 7.73 -14.78
C GLY A 293 9.72 7.88 -16.30
N GLN A 294 10.68 7.34 -17.06
CA GLN A 294 10.61 7.26 -18.51
C GLN A 294 9.70 6.11 -18.93
N GLY A 295 8.42 6.44 -19.17
CA GLY A 295 7.38 5.54 -19.64
C GLY A 295 6.00 6.10 -19.40
N ASP A 296 4.96 5.31 -19.67
CA ASP A 296 3.57 5.70 -19.43
C ASP A 296 2.92 4.88 -18.31
N GLY A 297 2.04 5.54 -17.56
CA GLY A 297 1.13 4.88 -16.64
C GLY A 297 -0.04 5.78 -16.33
N ILE A 298 -1.21 5.45 -16.87
CA ILE A 298 -2.39 6.33 -16.80
C ILE A 298 -3.55 5.55 -16.23
N TYR A 299 -4.13 6.06 -15.15
CA TYR A 299 -5.31 5.48 -14.55
C TYR A 299 -6.53 6.39 -14.72
N ILE A 300 -7.66 5.79 -15.09
CA ILE A 300 -8.94 6.47 -15.31
C ILE A 300 -9.98 5.78 -14.43
N GLU A 301 -10.65 6.55 -13.58
CA GLU A 301 -11.83 6.10 -12.81
C GLU A 301 -13.06 6.77 -13.42
N SER A 302 -14.11 6.00 -13.72
CA SER A 302 -15.38 6.55 -14.22
C SER A 302 -16.36 6.90 -13.09
N ASP A 303 -17.39 7.71 -13.37
CA ASP A 303 -18.46 7.98 -12.39
C ASP A 303 -19.26 6.71 -12.03
N ALA A 304 -19.42 5.80 -13.00
CA ALA A 304 -19.99 4.46 -12.75
C ALA A 304 -19.07 3.56 -11.93
N GLY A 305 -17.79 3.94 -11.84
CA GLY A 305 -16.80 3.29 -11.03
C GLY A 305 -16.04 2.15 -11.69
N THR A 306 -15.98 2.16 -13.01
CA THR A 306 -15.09 1.30 -13.78
C THR A 306 -13.65 1.76 -13.54
N GLU A 307 -12.79 0.81 -13.21
CA GLU A 307 -11.37 1.03 -12.93
C GLU A 307 -10.57 0.71 -14.20
N ILE A 308 -10.01 1.73 -14.87
CA ILE A 308 -9.34 1.58 -16.16
C ILE A 308 -7.88 1.99 -16.02
N PHE A 309 -6.97 1.24 -16.62
CA PHE A 309 -5.57 1.57 -16.70
C PHE A 309 -5.10 1.52 -18.16
N VAL A 310 -4.23 2.44 -18.57
CA VAL A 310 -3.62 2.51 -19.89
C VAL A 310 -2.11 2.52 -19.70
N ASP A 311 -1.45 1.56 -20.34
CA ASP A 311 -0.02 1.26 -20.20
C ASP A 311 0.40 1.05 -18.75
N GLY A 312 1.65 1.26 -18.38
CA GLY A 312 2.17 0.93 -17.04
C GLY A 312 3.55 0.33 -17.11
N GLY A 313 4.53 1.13 -17.53
CA GLY A 313 5.93 0.71 -17.57
C GLY A 313 6.93 1.84 -17.30
N SER A 314 8.19 1.46 -17.24
CA SER A 314 9.32 2.38 -17.12
C SER A 314 10.63 1.70 -17.51
N VAL A 315 11.51 2.41 -18.22
CA VAL A 315 12.86 1.90 -18.54
C VAL A 315 13.94 2.35 -17.55
N ASP A 316 13.70 3.38 -16.76
CA ASP A 316 14.68 3.96 -15.82
C ASP A 316 14.34 3.70 -14.34
N VAL A 317 13.14 3.18 -14.05
CA VAL A 317 12.70 2.82 -12.69
C VAL A 317 12.47 1.31 -12.60
N SER A 318 13.28 0.66 -11.76
CA SER A 318 13.10 -0.78 -11.47
C SER A 318 11.89 -1.02 -10.56
N GLU A 319 11.21 -2.15 -10.77
CA GLU A 319 10.06 -2.57 -9.94
C GLU A 319 8.95 -1.50 -9.90
N VAL A 320 8.70 -0.82 -11.02
CA VAL A 320 7.76 0.31 -11.12
C VAL A 320 6.32 -0.10 -10.81
N GLY A 321 5.94 -1.32 -11.20
CA GLY A 321 4.66 -1.93 -10.86
C GLY A 321 4.51 -2.09 -9.35
N LYS A 322 5.54 -2.63 -8.69
CA LYS A 322 5.51 -2.89 -7.24
C LYS A 322 5.61 -1.63 -6.38
N TYR A 323 6.43 -0.65 -6.75
CA TYR A 323 6.72 0.51 -5.90
C TYR A 323 5.99 1.79 -6.27
N ARG A 324 5.44 1.90 -7.49
CA ARG A 324 4.67 3.09 -7.92
C ARG A 324 3.22 2.76 -8.24
N ILE A 325 2.97 1.81 -9.14
CA ILE A 325 1.60 1.52 -9.62
C ILE A 325 0.76 0.80 -8.55
N GLN A 326 1.27 -0.28 -7.96
CA GLN A 326 0.54 -1.04 -6.94
C GLN A 326 0.17 -0.20 -5.71
N PRO A 327 1.08 0.59 -5.10
CA PRO A 327 0.73 1.44 -3.97
C PRO A 327 -0.28 2.52 -4.37
N PHE A 328 -0.20 3.05 -5.60
CA PHE A 328 -1.19 3.97 -6.13
C PHE A 328 -2.60 3.32 -6.19
N LEU A 329 -2.74 2.16 -6.83
CA LEU A 329 -4.01 1.42 -6.93
C LEU A 329 -4.59 1.15 -5.53
N LYS A 330 -3.75 0.67 -4.62
CA LYS A 330 -4.15 0.43 -3.22
C LYS A 330 -4.59 1.72 -2.52
N SER A 331 -3.90 2.84 -2.75
CA SER A 331 -4.26 4.15 -2.20
C SER A 331 -5.58 4.69 -2.76
N ARG A 332 -5.99 4.28 -3.96
CA ARG A 332 -7.31 4.57 -4.54
C ARG A 332 -8.40 3.60 -4.07
N GLY A 333 -8.03 2.55 -3.33
CA GLY A 333 -8.98 1.52 -2.91
C GLY A 333 -9.45 0.64 -4.07
N VAL A 334 -8.61 0.52 -5.11
CA VAL A 334 -8.84 -0.37 -6.26
C VAL A 334 -8.53 -1.79 -5.81
N LYS A 335 -9.51 -2.68 -5.98
CA LYS A 335 -9.39 -4.11 -5.61
C LYS A 335 -9.04 -4.97 -6.81
N GLU A 336 -9.58 -4.58 -7.97
CA GLU A 336 -9.42 -5.22 -9.26
C GLU A 336 -9.49 -4.11 -10.30
N VAL A 337 -8.65 -4.19 -11.33
CA VAL A 337 -8.72 -3.31 -12.50
C VAL A 337 -9.65 -3.96 -13.53
N ASP A 338 -10.68 -3.24 -13.96
CA ASP A 338 -11.68 -3.77 -14.90
C ASP A 338 -11.08 -3.92 -16.30
N TYR A 339 -10.34 -2.91 -16.76
CA TYR A 339 -9.71 -2.89 -18.08
C TYR A 339 -8.31 -2.34 -18.01
N TRP A 340 -7.36 -3.10 -18.55
CA TRP A 340 -6.00 -2.65 -18.77
C TRP A 340 -5.74 -2.58 -20.27
N PHE A 341 -5.66 -1.37 -20.82
CA PHE A 341 -5.31 -1.14 -22.23
C PHE A 341 -3.80 -1.07 -22.36
N VAL A 342 -3.26 -1.73 -23.37
CA VAL A 342 -1.84 -1.68 -23.71
C VAL A 342 -1.70 -1.11 -25.12
N SER A 343 -1.00 0.02 -25.25
CA SER A 343 -0.76 0.68 -26.52
C SER A 343 0.14 -0.18 -27.40
N HIS A 344 1.28 -0.62 -26.86
CA HIS A 344 2.24 -1.55 -27.45
C HIS A 344 3.08 -2.21 -26.35
N CYS A 345 3.90 -3.21 -26.70
CA CYS A 345 4.59 -4.07 -25.73
C CYS A 345 6.07 -3.71 -25.51
N ASP A 346 6.42 -2.42 -25.59
CA ASP A 346 7.73 -1.97 -25.12
C ASP A 346 7.79 -1.87 -23.59
N ALA A 347 9.01 -1.98 -23.06
CA ALA A 347 9.23 -2.13 -21.62
C ALA A 347 8.71 -0.94 -20.81
N ASP A 348 8.81 0.27 -21.35
CA ASP A 348 8.29 1.52 -20.80
C ASP A 348 6.76 1.64 -20.83
N HIS A 349 6.06 0.66 -21.40
CA HIS A 349 4.59 0.59 -21.42
C HIS A 349 4.02 -0.64 -20.69
N CYS A 350 4.76 -1.75 -20.57
CA CYS A 350 4.17 -2.99 -20.03
C CYS A 350 4.95 -3.70 -18.92
N ASN A 351 6.19 -3.31 -18.57
CA ASN A 351 6.94 -4.06 -17.55
C ASN A 351 6.31 -3.98 -16.14
N GLY A 352 5.74 -2.83 -15.78
CA GLY A 352 5.00 -2.67 -14.53
C GLY A 352 3.74 -3.53 -14.49
N LEU A 353 3.04 -3.66 -15.61
CA LEU A 353 1.92 -4.61 -15.74
C LEU A 353 2.37 -6.07 -15.53
N MET A 354 3.51 -6.47 -16.09
CA MET A 354 4.08 -7.82 -15.87
C MET A 354 4.33 -8.08 -14.38
N GLU A 355 5.00 -7.15 -13.71
CA GLU A 355 5.27 -7.23 -12.26
C GLU A 355 3.98 -7.35 -11.43
N LEU A 356 2.93 -6.61 -11.80
CA LEU A 356 1.63 -6.66 -11.11
C LEU A 356 0.94 -8.01 -11.30
N LEU A 357 0.95 -8.57 -12.51
CA LEU A 357 0.41 -9.90 -12.79
C LEU A 357 1.19 -10.98 -12.02
N GLU A 358 2.52 -10.90 -11.98
CA GLU A 358 3.36 -11.81 -11.19
C GLU A 358 3.01 -11.76 -9.70
N ALA A 359 2.78 -10.55 -9.19
CA ALA A 359 2.38 -10.27 -7.81
C ALA A 359 0.90 -10.56 -7.49
N ASP A 360 0.17 -11.23 -8.39
CA ASP A 360 -1.25 -11.62 -8.24
C ASP A 360 -2.20 -10.42 -8.03
N VAL A 361 -1.90 -9.27 -8.66
CA VAL A 361 -2.84 -8.14 -8.68
C VAL A 361 -4.01 -8.48 -9.62
N PRO A 362 -5.27 -8.39 -9.15
CA PRO A 362 -6.42 -8.77 -9.97
C PRO A 362 -6.65 -7.78 -11.12
N ILE A 363 -6.63 -8.31 -12.35
CA ILE A 363 -6.92 -7.58 -13.58
C ILE A 363 -7.91 -8.41 -14.39
N LYS A 364 -9.07 -7.85 -14.67
CA LYS A 364 -10.18 -8.59 -15.27
C LYS A 364 -10.03 -8.74 -16.77
N HIS A 365 -9.76 -7.65 -17.48
CA HIS A 365 -9.53 -7.68 -18.92
C HIS A 365 -8.24 -6.96 -19.30
N LEU A 366 -7.46 -7.61 -20.18
CA LEU A 366 -6.30 -7.03 -20.83
C LEU A 366 -6.67 -6.78 -22.29
N VAL A 367 -6.51 -5.54 -22.76
CA VAL A 367 -7.02 -5.07 -24.05
C VAL A 367 -5.86 -4.61 -24.92
N PHE A 368 -5.80 -5.17 -26.14
CA PHE A 368 -4.85 -4.79 -27.18
C PHE A 368 -5.57 -4.34 -28.44
N SER A 369 -4.88 -3.60 -29.30
CA SER A 369 -5.27 -3.54 -30.71
C SER A 369 -5.24 -4.93 -31.34
N LYS A 370 -6.18 -5.25 -32.22
CA LYS A 370 -6.13 -6.44 -33.08
C LYS A 370 -4.85 -6.50 -33.92
N TYR A 371 -4.32 -5.33 -34.26
CA TYR A 371 -3.14 -5.16 -35.11
C TYR A 371 -1.84 -5.00 -34.34
N VAL A 372 -1.86 -5.09 -33.01
CA VAL A 372 -0.64 -5.02 -32.18
C VAL A 372 0.43 -5.99 -32.71
N LEU A 373 1.69 -5.54 -32.73
CA LEU A 373 2.81 -6.41 -33.10
C LEU A 373 2.86 -7.61 -32.16
N ARG A 374 2.90 -8.82 -32.74
CA ARG A 374 3.05 -10.08 -32.01
C ARG A 374 4.51 -10.45 -31.98
N ASP A 375 5.18 -10.11 -30.90
CA ASP A 375 6.55 -10.46 -30.61
C ASP A 375 6.66 -11.22 -29.27
N GLU A 376 7.87 -11.57 -28.88
CA GLU A 376 8.12 -12.34 -27.65
C GLU A 376 7.56 -11.65 -26.40
N ALA A 377 7.68 -10.32 -26.31
CA ALA A 377 7.17 -9.54 -25.17
C ALA A 377 5.64 -9.62 -25.08
N GLN A 378 4.95 -9.46 -26.20
CA GLN A 378 3.49 -9.58 -26.26
C GLN A 378 3.01 -10.99 -25.94
N GLU A 379 3.67 -12.02 -26.48
CA GLU A 379 3.33 -13.41 -26.24
C GLU A 379 3.53 -13.81 -24.77
N GLU A 380 4.64 -13.36 -24.17
CA GLU A 380 4.93 -13.59 -22.75
C GLU A 380 3.87 -12.95 -21.85
N LEU A 381 3.52 -11.68 -22.12
CA LEU A 381 2.49 -10.96 -21.38
C LEU A 381 1.12 -11.63 -21.50
N VAL A 382 0.70 -12.02 -22.71
CA VAL A 382 -0.57 -12.73 -22.91
C VAL A 382 -0.58 -14.08 -22.20
N ALA A 383 0.53 -14.83 -22.25
CA ALA A 383 0.64 -16.11 -21.57
C ALA A 383 0.54 -15.93 -20.04
N LEU A 384 1.21 -14.91 -19.49
CA LEU A 384 1.13 -14.58 -18.07
C LEU A 384 -0.28 -14.16 -17.66
N ALA A 385 -0.90 -13.24 -18.40
CA ALA A 385 -2.25 -12.75 -18.15
C ALA A 385 -3.27 -13.91 -18.11
N LYS A 386 -3.23 -14.81 -19.10
CA LYS A 386 -4.10 -16.00 -19.14
C LYS A 386 -3.85 -16.94 -17.96
N ARG A 387 -2.59 -17.19 -17.59
CA ARG A 387 -2.25 -18.02 -16.41
C ARG A 387 -2.80 -17.43 -15.11
N LYS A 388 -2.87 -16.11 -15.01
CA LYS A 388 -3.39 -15.37 -13.84
C LYS A 388 -4.91 -15.14 -13.89
N GLY A 389 -5.60 -15.66 -14.91
CA GLY A 389 -7.06 -15.61 -15.02
C GLY A 389 -7.62 -14.33 -15.67
N CYS A 390 -6.77 -13.51 -16.28
CA CYS A 390 -7.19 -12.32 -17.02
C CYS A 390 -7.76 -12.69 -18.41
N GLN A 391 -8.86 -12.05 -18.81
CA GLN A 391 -9.42 -12.21 -20.14
C GLN A 391 -8.72 -11.28 -21.13
N VAL A 392 -8.10 -11.83 -22.17
CA VAL A 392 -7.44 -11.03 -23.21
C VAL A 392 -8.43 -10.69 -24.32
N LEU A 393 -8.60 -9.41 -24.60
CA LEU A 393 -9.48 -8.84 -25.62
C LEU A 393 -8.64 -8.13 -26.69
N TYR A 394 -9.14 -8.16 -27.93
CA TYR A 394 -8.55 -7.45 -29.06
C TYR A 394 -9.62 -6.54 -29.65
N VAL A 395 -9.28 -5.26 -29.82
CA VAL A 395 -10.18 -4.25 -30.37
C VAL A 395 -9.71 -3.78 -31.74
N GLU A 396 -10.67 -3.51 -32.62
CA GLU A 396 -10.45 -2.88 -33.92
C GLU A 396 -10.77 -1.39 -33.88
N GLU A 397 -10.26 -0.65 -34.86
CA GLU A 397 -10.67 0.73 -35.08
C GLU A 397 -12.21 0.85 -35.17
N GLY A 398 -12.76 1.85 -34.50
CA GLY A 398 -14.20 2.11 -34.42
C GLY A 398 -14.88 1.40 -33.25
N GLU A 399 -14.34 0.29 -32.75
CA GLU A 399 -14.88 -0.40 -31.58
C GLU A 399 -14.74 0.46 -30.32
N CYS A 400 -15.74 0.39 -29.45
CA CYS A 400 -15.75 1.18 -28.24
C CYS A 400 -16.17 0.37 -27.02
N PHE A 401 -15.47 0.62 -25.92
CA PHE A 401 -15.91 0.32 -24.58
C PHE A 401 -16.78 1.48 -24.09
N ARG A 402 -17.86 1.17 -23.36
CA ARG A 402 -18.70 2.19 -22.73
C ARG A 402 -19.31 1.67 -21.45
N ASP A 403 -19.28 2.50 -20.41
CA ASP A 403 -20.14 2.34 -19.24
C ASP A 403 -21.21 3.44 -19.17
N ALA A 404 -21.88 3.60 -18.03
CA ALA A 404 -22.93 4.61 -17.88
C ALA A 404 -22.44 6.07 -17.99
N SER A 405 -21.13 6.31 -17.90
CA SER A 405 -20.50 7.64 -17.78
C SER A 405 -19.39 7.89 -18.80
N VAL A 406 -18.55 6.91 -19.11
CA VAL A 406 -17.41 7.05 -20.03
C VAL A 406 -17.60 6.21 -21.28
N ARG A 407 -17.09 6.70 -22.41
CA ARG A 407 -16.90 5.94 -23.65
C ARG A 407 -15.43 6.02 -24.04
N ILE A 408 -14.81 4.88 -24.34
CA ILE A 408 -13.44 4.79 -24.84
C ILE A 408 -13.50 4.08 -26.19
N GLN A 409 -13.12 4.78 -27.25
CA GLN A 409 -13.11 4.24 -28.61
C GLN A 409 -11.67 4.04 -29.08
N ALA A 410 -11.39 2.88 -29.67
CA ALA A 410 -10.18 2.68 -30.44
C ALA A 410 -10.32 3.42 -31.78
N ILE A 411 -9.44 4.37 -32.07
CA ILE A 411 -9.50 5.16 -33.30
C ILE A 411 -8.30 4.90 -34.24
N TYR A 412 -7.29 4.19 -33.76
CA TYR A 412 -6.17 3.70 -34.56
C TYR A 412 -5.52 2.52 -33.82
N PRO A 413 -4.94 1.52 -34.51
CA PRO A 413 -4.84 1.35 -35.97
C PRO A 413 -6.01 0.64 -36.65
N SER A 414 -6.24 0.95 -37.94
CA SER A 414 -7.15 0.23 -38.87
C SER A 414 -6.50 -0.98 -39.55
N GLU A 415 -5.18 -0.97 -39.68
CA GLU A 415 -4.40 -1.98 -40.35
C GLU A 415 -3.05 -2.15 -39.65
N LYS A 416 -2.39 -3.29 -39.87
CA LYS A 416 -1.05 -3.51 -39.33
C LYS A 416 -0.03 -2.67 -40.11
N SER A 417 0.89 -2.01 -39.41
CA SER A 417 1.99 -1.29 -40.03
C SER A 417 2.93 -2.22 -40.82
N VAL A 418 3.65 -1.63 -41.79
CA VAL A 418 4.63 -2.34 -42.60
C VAL A 418 5.91 -2.55 -41.78
N GLU A 419 6.27 -3.82 -41.58
CA GLU A 419 7.46 -4.39 -40.91
C GLU A 419 8.06 -3.66 -39.68
N GLY A 420 7.82 -4.23 -38.49
CA GLY A 420 8.78 -4.24 -37.37
C GLY A 420 8.77 -3.06 -36.41
N GLU A 421 8.08 -1.96 -36.71
CA GLU A 421 7.98 -0.80 -35.82
C GLU A 421 6.86 -0.96 -34.78
N ARG A 422 7.21 -1.26 -33.53
CA ARG A 422 6.27 -1.41 -32.41
C ARG A 422 5.37 -0.19 -32.21
N ASN A 423 5.98 1.00 -32.26
CA ASN A 423 5.31 2.28 -32.04
C ASN A 423 4.25 2.59 -33.09
N ALA A 424 4.44 2.14 -34.33
CA ALA A 424 3.53 2.39 -35.45
C ALA A 424 2.18 1.66 -35.29
N ASP A 425 2.14 0.60 -34.49
CA ASP A 425 0.93 -0.18 -34.17
C ASP A 425 0.31 0.23 -32.82
N SER A 426 0.77 1.34 -32.21
CA SER A 426 0.24 1.82 -30.92
C SER A 426 -1.27 2.02 -30.95
N LEU A 427 -1.99 1.46 -29.98
CA LEU A 427 -3.42 1.70 -29.82
C LEU A 427 -3.69 3.15 -29.41
N VAL A 428 -4.46 3.87 -30.22
CA VAL A 428 -4.92 5.23 -29.94
C VAL A 428 -6.36 5.19 -29.45
N LEU A 429 -6.61 5.87 -28.33
CA LEU A 429 -7.89 5.86 -27.63
C LEU A 429 -8.48 7.27 -27.54
N LEU A 430 -9.74 7.40 -27.96
CA LEU A 430 -10.58 8.58 -27.72
C LEU A 430 -11.45 8.32 -26.50
N LEU A 431 -11.21 9.10 -25.43
CA LEU A 431 -11.98 9.09 -24.19
C LEU A 431 -13.04 10.19 -24.22
N GLU A 432 -14.27 9.83 -23.89
CA GLU A 432 -15.40 10.75 -23.76
C GLU A 432 -16.03 10.61 -22.38
N HIS A 433 -16.25 11.73 -21.70
CA HIS A 433 -17.00 11.82 -20.45
C HIS A 433 -17.89 13.06 -20.45
N GLY A 434 -19.16 12.91 -20.82
CA GLY A 434 -20.05 14.06 -21.04
C GLY A 434 -19.50 14.96 -22.16
N ASN A 435 -19.11 16.19 -21.82
CA ASN A 435 -18.48 17.13 -22.75
C ASN A 435 -16.94 17.11 -22.68
N PHE A 436 -16.36 16.30 -21.82
CA PHE A 436 -14.91 16.17 -21.69
C PHE A 436 -14.37 15.17 -22.72
N HIS A 437 -13.37 15.58 -23.49
CA HIS A 437 -12.72 14.74 -24.50
C HIS A 437 -11.22 14.60 -24.22
N GLY A 438 -10.77 13.35 -24.14
CA GLY A 438 -9.35 12.99 -23.95
C GLY A 438 -8.82 12.20 -25.13
N LEU A 439 -7.58 12.43 -25.53
CA LEU A 439 -6.90 11.65 -26.56
C LEU A 439 -5.60 11.04 -26.02
N LEU A 440 -5.51 9.72 -26.08
CA LEU A 440 -4.32 8.96 -25.72
C LEU A 440 -3.73 8.32 -26.97
N THR A 441 -2.54 8.75 -27.38
CA THR A 441 -1.95 8.36 -28.66
C THR A 441 -0.88 7.28 -28.58
N GLY A 442 -0.58 6.76 -27.39
CA GLY A 442 0.58 5.91 -27.18
C GLY A 442 1.83 6.56 -27.76
N ASP A 443 2.57 5.81 -28.57
CA ASP A 443 3.88 6.22 -29.09
C ASP A 443 3.90 6.39 -30.62
N ILE A 444 2.75 6.64 -31.24
CA ILE A 444 2.66 6.89 -32.68
C ILE A 444 3.61 8.00 -33.14
N GLY A 445 4.18 7.85 -34.35
CA GLY A 445 5.03 8.84 -35.00
C GLY A 445 4.25 9.73 -35.97
N SER A 446 4.90 10.78 -36.48
CA SER A 446 4.25 11.77 -37.36
C SER A 446 3.60 11.19 -38.63
N GLU A 447 4.06 10.05 -39.14
CA GLU A 447 3.40 9.40 -40.29
C GLU A 447 2.04 8.81 -39.91
N GLN A 448 1.91 8.24 -38.71
CA GLN A 448 0.63 7.76 -38.18
C GLN A 448 -0.27 8.93 -37.76
N GLU A 449 0.29 10.02 -37.26
CA GLU A 449 -0.46 11.24 -36.94
C GLU A 449 -1.17 11.80 -38.18
N LYS A 450 -0.52 11.80 -39.35
CA LYS A 450 -1.16 12.20 -40.62
C LYS A 450 -2.39 11.35 -40.94
N LYS A 451 -2.27 10.02 -40.84
CA LYS A 451 -3.39 9.08 -41.06
C LYS A 451 -4.54 9.34 -40.07
N LEU A 452 -4.20 9.64 -38.82
CA LEU A 452 -5.17 9.98 -37.78
C LEU A 452 -5.93 11.26 -38.13
N ILE A 453 -5.25 12.30 -38.61
CA ILE A 453 -5.89 13.56 -39.05
C ILE A 453 -6.78 13.33 -40.28
N GLU A 454 -6.33 12.56 -41.27
CA GLU A 454 -7.12 12.27 -42.48
C GLU A 454 -8.44 11.58 -42.16
N THR A 455 -8.48 10.75 -41.12
CA THR A 455 -9.63 9.91 -40.77
C THR A 455 -10.50 10.52 -39.66
N TYR A 456 -9.86 11.15 -38.67
CA TYR A 456 -10.51 11.66 -37.46
C TYR A 456 -10.27 13.15 -37.19
N GLY A 457 -9.56 13.88 -38.05
CA GLY A 457 -9.25 15.30 -37.85
C GLY A 457 -10.50 16.14 -37.62
N GLU A 458 -11.53 16.00 -38.47
CA GLU A 458 -12.82 16.70 -38.29
C GLU A 458 -13.54 16.27 -37.00
N VAL A 459 -13.42 15.00 -36.60
CA VAL A 459 -14.02 14.47 -35.38
C VAL A 459 -13.32 15.04 -34.15
N CYS A 460 -12.00 15.13 -34.17
CA CYS A 460 -11.21 15.70 -33.09
C CYS A 460 -11.42 17.21 -32.96
N ASP A 461 -11.40 17.94 -34.08
CA ASP A 461 -11.66 19.38 -34.14
C ASP A 461 -13.07 19.72 -33.62
N SER A 462 -14.09 19.02 -34.13
CA SER A 462 -15.49 19.24 -33.71
C SER A 462 -15.76 18.91 -32.24
N ARG A 463 -14.93 18.08 -31.61
CA ARG A 463 -15.09 17.66 -30.21
C ARG A 463 -14.34 18.53 -29.21
N ASN A 464 -13.38 19.34 -29.67
CA ASN A 464 -12.54 20.19 -28.82
C ASN A 464 -11.82 19.37 -27.72
N ILE A 465 -10.61 18.90 -28.01
CA ILE A 465 -9.85 18.02 -27.11
C ILE A 465 -9.48 18.77 -25.83
N ASP A 466 -10.04 18.36 -24.70
CA ASP A 466 -9.71 18.95 -23.40
C ASP A 466 -8.36 18.48 -22.87
N TRP A 467 -8.02 17.22 -23.15
CA TRP A 467 -6.78 16.60 -22.67
C TRP A 467 -6.11 15.74 -23.74
N TYR A 468 -4.82 15.99 -23.96
CA TYR A 468 -3.97 15.23 -24.84
C TYR A 468 -2.81 14.60 -24.07
N LYS A 469 -2.61 13.29 -24.20
CA LYS A 469 -1.38 12.63 -23.76
C LYS A 469 -0.35 12.68 -24.89
N ALA A 470 0.70 13.46 -24.70
CA ALA A 470 1.74 13.69 -25.70
C ALA A 470 2.35 12.39 -26.22
N ALA A 471 2.29 12.17 -27.54
CA ALA A 471 2.77 10.95 -28.16
C ALA A 471 4.25 10.72 -27.84
N HIS A 472 4.61 9.45 -27.61
CA HIS A 472 6.00 9.00 -27.48
C HIS A 472 6.80 9.80 -26.46
N HIS A 473 6.22 9.96 -25.27
CA HIS A 473 6.80 10.70 -24.14
C HIS A 473 7.16 12.16 -24.47
N GLY A 474 6.52 12.74 -25.50
CA GLY A 474 6.86 14.06 -26.03
C GLY A 474 8.07 14.06 -26.97
N SER A 475 8.33 12.97 -27.69
CA SER A 475 9.40 12.90 -28.71
C SER A 475 9.22 13.96 -29.79
N LYS A 476 10.34 14.44 -30.36
CA LYS A 476 10.38 15.34 -31.52
C LYS A 476 9.95 14.69 -32.84
N THR A 477 9.95 13.36 -32.92
CA THR A 477 9.49 12.59 -34.10
C THR A 477 8.00 12.29 -34.07
N SER A 478 7.32 12.84 -33.06
CA SER A 478 5.88 12.79 -32.82
C SER A 478 5.45 14.20 -32.41
N ASN A 479 4.17 14.39 -32.11
CA ASN A 479 3.59 15.68 -31.75
C ASN A 479 3.82 16.72 -32.86
N SER A 480 3.52 16.33 -34.11
CA SER A 480 3.64 17.22 -35.27
C SER A 480 2.75 18.45 -35.12
N LYS A 481 3.18 19.54 -35.76
CA LYS A 481 2.42 20.78 -35.77
C LYS A 481 1.05 20.58 -36.40
N GLU A 482 0.97 19.81 -37.47
CA GLU A 482 -0.27 19.48 -38.17
C GLU A 482 -1.28 18.76 -37.25
N LEU A 483 -0.81 17.82 -36.42
CA LEU A 483 -1.66 17.17 -35.43
C LEU A 483 -2.15 18.15 -34.39
N LEU A 484 -1.25 18.92 -33.78
CA LEU A 484 -1.60 19.82 -32.69
C LEU A 484 -2.51 20.96 -33.15
N ASP A 485 -2.31 21.47 -34.38
CA ASP A 485 -3.18 22.47 -35.01
C ASP A 485 -4.59 21.92 -35.24
N ALA A 486 -4.72 20.61 -35.55
CA ALA A 486 -6.02 19.94 -35.72
C ALA A 486 -6.69 19.57 -34.39
N LEU A 487 -5.92 19.23 -33.35
CA LEU A 487 -6.44 18.83 -32.04
C LEU A 487 -6.80 20.03 -31.16
N GLN A 488 -6.03 21.13 -31.25
CA GLN A 488 -6.06 22.30 -30.37
C GLN A 488 -6.32 21.97 -28.88
N PRO A 489 -5.49 21.10 -28.26
CA PRO A 489 -5.79 20.60 -26.94
C PRO A 489 -5.68 21.70 -25.88
N LYS A 490 -6.63 21.74 -24.94
CA LYS A 490 -6.55 22.70 -23.81
C LYS A 490 -5.41 22.36 -22.86
N ILE A 491 -5.22 21.07 -22.59
CA ILE A 491 -4.16 20.54 -21.72
C ILE A 491 -3.39 19.47 -22.47
N ALA A 492 -2.06 19.53 -22.39
CA ALA A 492 -1.17 18.45 -22.81
C ALA A 492 -0.41 17.89 -21.60
N THR A 493 -0.43 16.58 -21.39
CA THR A 493 0.39 15.92 -20.38
C THR A 493 1.52 15.13 -21.02
N ILE A 494 2.72 15.23 -20.44
CA ILE A 494 3.92 14.55 -20.91
C ILE A 494 4.42 13.62 -19.79
N SER A 495 4.45 12.32 -20.08
CA SER A 495 5.06 11.31 -19.22
C SER A 495 6.51 11.08 -19.67
N CYS A 496 7.49 11.39 -18.82
CA CYS A 496 8.92 11.23 -19.14
C CYS A 496 9.77 11.27 -17.86
N GLY A 497 10.98 10.72 -17.91
CA GLY A 497 11.94 10.73 -16.80
C GLY A 497 12.79 12.01 -16.78
N GLN A 498 13.19 12.48 -15.60
CA GLN A 498 13.91 13.76 -15.42
C GLN A 498 15.27 13.81 -16.13
N ASP A 499 15.97 12.68 -16.20
CA ASP A 499 17.30 12.54 -16.81
C ASP A 499 17.34 11.39 -17.84
N ASN A 500 16.29 11.26 -18.66
CA ASN A 500 16.21 10.18 -19.64
C ASN A 500 17.21 10.37 -20.79
N SER A 501 17.77 9.26 -21.30
CA SER A 501 18.78 9.29 -22.37
C SER A 501 18.21 9.64 -23.75
N TYR A 502 16.89 9.67 -23.90
CA TYR A 502 16.21 9.96 -25.17
C TYR A 502 16.11 11.47 -25.45
N GLY A 503 16.32 12.31 -24.43
CA GLY A 503 16.14 13.76 -24.54
C GLY A 503 14.67 14.16 -24.60
N HIS A 504 13.79 13.37 -23.99
CA HIS A 504 12.36 13.67 -23.88
C HIS A 504 12.08 14.59 -22.66
N PRO A 505 11.09 15.50 -22.74
CA PRO A 505 10.38 15.84 -23.97
C PRO A 505 11.29 16.61 -24.93
N GLY A 506 11.10 16.35 -26.22
CA GLY A 506 11.77 17.08 -27.29
C GLY A 506 11.32 18.54 -27.31
N LYS A 507 12.28 19.44 -27.49
CA LYS A 507 12.01 20.89 -27.52
C LYS A 507 10.95 21.27 -28.56
N GLU A 508 11.03 20.70 -29.77
CA GLU A 508 10.09 20.96 -30.87
C GLU A 508 8.65 20.54 -30.50
N ALA A 509 8.47 19.39 -29.86
CA ALA A 509 7.15 18.92 -29.41
C ALA A 509 6.54 19.87 -28.38
N VAL A 510 7.35 20.35 -27.42
CA VAL A 510 6.90 21.34 -26.42
C VAL A 510 6.53 22.67 -27.07
N GLU A 511 7.36 23.15 -28.00
CA GLU A 511 7.10 24.40 -28.75
C GLU A 511 5.79 24.30 -29.56
N HIS A 512 5.55 23.19 -30.27
CA HIS A 512 4.30 23.01 -31.00
C HIS A 512 3.06 23.00 -30.08
N MET A 513 3.16 22.39 -28.90
CA MET A 513 2.05 22.40 -27.93
C MET A 513 1.80 23.82 -27.38
N GLN A 514 2.86 24.61 -27.18
CA GLN A 514 2.74 26.00 -26.75
C GLN A 514 2.15 26.89 -27.85
N ASP A 515 2.51 26.67 -29.11
CA ASP A 515 2.03 27.43 -30.27
C ASP A 515 0.51 27.36 -30.43
N VAL A 516 -0.10 26.21 -30.11
CA VAL A 516 -1.56 26.02 -30.13
C VAL A 516 -2.26 26.44 -28.84
N GLY A 517 -1.50 26.97 -27.87
CA GLY A 517 -2.01 27.48 -26.59
C GLY A 517 -2.32 26.41 -25.55
N ALA A 518 -1.80 25.19 -25.68
CA ALA A 518 -2.03 24.12 -24.72
C ALA A 518 -1.29 24.40 -23.39
N GLU A 519 -1.94 24.18 -22.25
CA GLU A 519 -1.26 24.18 -20.96
C GLU A 519 -0.53 22.83 -20.77
N ILE A 520 0.79 22.89 -20.61
CA ILE A 520 1.65 21.70 -20.57
C ILE A 520 1.94 21.28 -19.12
N PHE A 521 1.72 20.00 -18.81
CA PHE A 521 2.05 19.41 -17.52
C PHE A 521 2.96 18.20 -17.71
N GLN A 522 4.16 18.28 -17.15
CA GLN A 522 5.16 17.22 -17.24
C GLN A 522 5.27 16.49 -15.90
N THR A 523 5.34 15.16 -15.94
CA THR A 523 5.49 14.32 -14.74
C THR A 523 6.80 14.61 -13.99
N THR A 524 7.88 14.95 -14.69
CA THR A 524 9.16 15.38 -14.13
C THR A 524 9.05 16.58 -13.18
N GLU A 525 8.17 17.54 -13.49
CA GLU A 525 7.97 18.74 -12.67
C GLU A 525 6.81 18.61 -11.67
N CYS A 526 5.79 17.85 -12.05
CA CYS A 526 4.53 17.78 -11.32
C CYS A 526 4.44 16.57 -10.40
N GLY A 527 5.29 15.56 -10.58
CA GLY A 527 5.02 14.20 -10.10
C GLY A 527 3.76 13.65 -10.76
N GLN A 528 2.90 12.99 -9.99
CA GLN A 528 1.58 12.58 -10.47
C GLN A 528 0.72 13.79 -10.85
N ILE A 529 0.07 13.73 -12.02
CA ILE A 529 -0.86 14.74 -12.53
C ILE A 529 -2.28 14.18 -12.45
N SER A 530 -3.16 14.87 -11.71
CA SER A 530 -4.57 14.51 -11.54
C SER A 530 -5.44 15.46 -12.34
N ILE A 531 -6.21 14.94 -13.28
CA ILE A 531 -7.20 15.70 -14.05
C ILE A 531 -8.59 15.29 -13.58
N THR A 532 -9.39 16.26 -13.18
CA THR A 532 -10.76 16.05 -12.70
C THR A 532 -11.71 17.07 -13.32
N GLN A 533 -12.99 16.74 -13.38
CA GLN A 533 -14.03 17.70 -13.78
C GLN A 533 -14.79 18.17 -12.54
N GLU A 534 -14.70 19.46 -12.21
CA GLU A 534 -15.42 20.10 -11.10
C GLU A 534 -16.34 21.19 -11.69
N ASP A 535 -17.66 21.06 -11.49
CA ASP A 535 -18.68 22.01 -12.00
C ASP A 535 -18.56 22.32 -13.51
N GLY A 536 -18.23 21.30 -14.30
CA GLY A 536 -18.06 21.41 -15.76
C GLY A 536 -16.71 21.98 -16.20
N LYS A 537 -15.84 22.39 -15.27
CA LYS A 537 -14.49 22.87 -15.56
C LYS A 537 -13.46 21.75 -15.38
N VAL A 538 -12.47 21.73 -16.26
CA VAL A 538 -11.31 20.86 -16.11
C VAL A 538 -10.39 21.45 -15.05
N CYS A 539 -9.96 20.64 -14.09
CA CYS A 539 -9.09 21.01 -12.99
C CYS A 539 -7.89 20.07 -12.97
N VAL A 540 -6.68 20.63 -12.87
CA VAL A 540 -5.43 19.85 -12.85
C VAL A 540 -4.73 20.03 -11.51
N ARG A 541 -4.43 18.94 -10.81
CA ARG A 541 -3.67 18.95 -9.55
C ARG A 541 -2.34 18.24 -9.74
N ARG A 542 -1.28 18.85 -9.24
CA ARG A 542 0.10 18.35 -9.30
C ARG A 542 0.45 17.77 -7.92
N LEU A 543 1.24 16.71 -7.86
CA LEU A 543 1.67 16.11 -6.59
C LEU A 543 2.83 16.90 -5.95
N LEU A 544 3.78 17.37 -6.75
CA LEU A 544 4.99 18.08 -6.30
C LEU A 544 4.82 19.61 -6.20
N LYS A 545 3.80 20.18 -6.85
CA LYS A 545 3.45 21.62 -6.80
C LYS A 545 2.00 21.78 -6.29
N GLU A 546 1.70 22.82 -5.48
CA GLU A 546 0.32 23.09 -5.02
C GLU A 546 -0.64 23.35 -6.22
N LYS A 547 -1.94 23.14 -5.99
CA LYS A 547 -3.05 23.24 -6.98
C LYS A 547 -2.91 24.43 -7.93
N GLY A 548 -2.99 24.19 -9.25
CA GLY A 548 -3.33 25.20 -10.24
C GLY A 548 -4.77 24.98 -10.72
N VAL A 549 -5.55 26.05 -10.91
CA VAL A 549 -6.86 25.98 -11.58
C VAL A 549 -6.68 26.58 -12.98
N LEU A 550 -7.16 25.89 -14.02
CA LEU A 550 -7.13 26.39 -15.39
C LEU A 550 -7.73 27.81 -15.46
N GLY A 551 -6.92 28.77 -15.88
CA GLY A 551 -7.32 30.18 -16.04
C GLY A 551 -6.92 31.13 -14.90
N GLU A 552 -6.29 30.67 -13.83
CA GLU A 552 -5.57 31.55 -12.90
C GLU A 552 -4.10 31.62 -13.31
N THR A 553 -3.70 32.74 -13.91
CA THR A 553 -2.28 33.07 -14.10
C THR A 553 -1.61 33.15 -12.73
N ASP A 554 -0.41 32.57 -12.60
CA ASP A 554 0.50 32.66 -11.44
C ASP A 554 1.01 34.12 -11.21
N GLU A 555 0.13 35.12 -11.21
CA GLU A 555 0.38 36.44 -10.66
C GLU A 555 -0.01 36.45 -9.18
N LYS A 556 0.77 35.73 -8.36
CA LYS A 556 1.11 36.04 -6.96
C LYS A 556 1.76 34.84 -6.29
N LYS A 557 3.08 34.75 -6.39
CA LYS A 557 3.95 34.46 -5.24
C LYS A 557 5.23 35.26 -5.38
#